data_AF-A0A1I7G8M1-F1
#
_entry.id   AF-A0A1I7G8M1-F1
#
_cell.length_a   1.000
_cell.length_b   1.000
_cell.length_c   1.000
_cell.angle_alpha   90.00
_cell.angle_beta   90.00
_cell.angle_gamma   90.00
#
_symmetry.space_group_name_H-M   'P 1'
#
loop_
_entity.id
_entity.type
_entity.pdbx_description
1 polymer ?
#
loop_
_entity_poly.entity_id
_entity_poly.type
_entity_poly.pdbx_seq_one_letter_code
_entity_poly.pdbx_strand_id
1 'polypeptide(L)' 'MKQLYVVWYSNGDGWRPSRPMTKEFAESHAMSLESQGYTTMIRPQFRATMDDILEG' A
#
# COMPACT_ATOMS: atom_id res chain seq x y z
N MET A 1 -9.21 -12.67 8.96
CA MET A 1 -8.67 -11.30 9.13
C MET A 1 -8.91 -10.53 7.84
N LYS A 2 -9.32 -9.24 7.89
CA LYS A 2 -9.46 -8.44 6.66
C LYS A 2 -8.06 -8.10 6.13
N GLN A 3 -7.75 -8.52 4.90
CA GLN A 3 -6.51 -8.16 4.22
C GLN A 3 -6.47 -6.65 4.01
N LEU A 4 -5.40 -6.00 4.46
CA LEU A 4 -5.15 -4.58 4.21
C LEU A 4 -4.16 -4.42 3.05
N TYR A 5 -4.19 -3.27 2.42
CA TYR A 5 -3.35 -2.89 1.29
C TYR A 5 -2.70 -1.53 1.55
N VAL A 6 -1.51 -1.33 1.00
CA VAL A 6 -0.78 -0.06 0.99
C VAL A 6 -0.54 0.36 -0.44
N VAL A 7 -0.79 1.64 -0.73
CA VAL A 7 -0.43 2.27 -2.00
C VAL A 7 0.97 2.85 -1.84
N TRP A 8 1.90 2.35 -2.63
CA TRP A 8 3.18 3.00 -2.83
C TRP A 8 3.02 4.01 -3.98
N TYR A 9 3.51 5.23 -3.79
CA TYR A 9 3.42 6.27 -4.80
C TYR A 9 4.73 7.05 -4.93
N SER A 10 5.01 7.57 -6.12
CA SER A 10 6.22 8.32 -6.46
C SER A 10 5.91 9.41 -7.48
N ASN A 11 6.51 10.58 -7.29
CA ASN A 11 6.52 11.70 -8.25
C ASN A 11 7.92 11.93 -8.87
N GLY A 12 8.81 10.94 -8.77
CA GLY A 12 10.22 11.07 -9.20
C GLY A 12 11.20 11.13 -8.03
N ASP A 13 10.77 11.50 -6.82
CA ASP A 13 11.62 11.60 -5.61
C ASP A 13 11.56 10.34 -4.72
N GLY A 14 11.51 9.16 -5.36
CA GLY A 14 11.44 7.88 -4.69
C GLY A 14 10.04 7.47 -4.22
N TRP A 15 9.93 6.25 -3.72
CA TRP A 15 8.67 5.61 -3.37
C TRP A 15 8.27 5.87 -1.92
N ARG A 16 7.00 6.25 -1.71
CA ARG A 16 6.41 6.51 -0.39
C ARG A 16 5.19 5.64 -0.16
N PRO A 17 5.05 5.00 1.02
CA PRO A 17 3.88 4.20 1.34
C PRO A 17 2.75 5.08 1.90
N SER A 18 1.50 4.73 1.57
CA SER A 18 0.30 5.22 2.24
C SER A 18 0.07 4.50 3.57
N ARG A 19 -0.96 4.95 4.30
CA ARG A 19 -1.51 4.16 5.41
C ARG A 19 -2.18 2.88 4.87
N PRO A 20 -2.21 1.77 5.63
CA PRO A 20 -2.97 0.59 5.26
C PRO A 20 -4.47 0.87 5.17
N MET A 21 -5.11 0.38 4.11
CA MET A 21 -6.54 0.58 3.83
C MET A 21 -7.16 -0.66 3.15
N THR A 22 -8.47 -0.68 2.93
CA THR A 22 -9.11 -1.78 2.16
C THR A 22 -8.73 -1.69 0.69
N LYS A 23 -8.95 -2.76 -0.06
CA LYS A 23 -8.65 -2.81 -1.50
C LYS A 23 -9.36 -1.70 -2.28
N GLU A 24 -10.66 -1.49 -2.06
CA GLU A 24 -11.43 -0.48 -2.81
C GLU A 24 -10.93 0.94 -2.54
N PHE A 25 -10.55 1.23 -1.29
CA PHE A 25 -9.93 2.50 -0.92
C PHE A 25 -8.53 2.66 -1.53
N ALA A 26 -7.73 1.59 -1.57
CA ALA A 26 -6.40 1.63 -2.18
C ALA A 26 -6.48 1.92 -3.69
N GLU A 27 -7.43 1.30 -4.39
CA GLU A 27 -7.70 1.54 -5.81
C GLU A 27 -8.15 2.98 -6.05
N SER A 28 -9.14 3.46 -5.28
CA SER A 28 -9.63 4.84 -5.39
C SER A 28 -8.52 5.87 -5.12
N HIS A 29 -7.68 5.60 -4.11
CA HIS A 29 -6.57 6.47 -3.74
C HIS A 29 -5.46 6.46 -4.80
N ALA A 30 -5.14 5.31 -5.36
CA ALA A 30 -4.19 5.17 -6.47
C ALA A 30 -4.64 5.99 -7.68
N MET A 31 -5.90 5.87 -8.12
CA MET A 31 -6.42 6.68 -9.23
C MET A 31 -6.33 8.19 -8.96
N SER A 32 -6.60 8.62 -7.71
CA SER A 32 -6.48 10.03 -7.33
C SER A 32 -5.04 10.52 -7.34
N LEU A 33 -4.06 9.68 -7.08
CA LEU A 33 -2.65 10.02 -7.12
C LEU A 33 -2.15 10.04 -8.57
N GLU A 34 -2.60 9.10 -9.40
CA GLU A 34 -2.29 9.05 -10.83
C GLU A 34 -2.81 10.28 -11.57
N SER A 35 -4.02 10.76 -11.24
CA SER A 35 -4.56 12.00 -11.81
C SER A 35 -3.76 13.25 -11.40
N GLN A 36 -2.99 13.18 -10.31
CA GLN A 36 -2.06 14.22 -9.86
C GLN A 36 -0.65 14.05 -10.44
N GLY A 37 -0.42 13.05 -11.29
CA GLY A 37 0.87 12.78 -11.93
C GLY A 37 1.81 11.88 -11.13
N TYR A 38 1.33 11.19 -10.10
CA TYR A 38 2.13 10.20 -9.38
C TYR A 38 2.04 8.83 -10.07
N THR A 39 3.15 8.09 -10.07
CA THR A 39 3.14 6.66 -10.38
C THR A 39 2.77 5.88 -9.13
N THR A 40 1.86 4.90 -9.23
CA THR A 40 1.37 4.15 -8.06
C THR A 40 1.57 2.64 -8.17
N MET A 41 1.61 1.96 -7.03
CA MET A 41 1.67 0.50 -6.92
C MET A 41 0.93 0.04 -5.65
N ILE A 42 -0.09 -0.81 -5.81
CA ILE A 42 -0.84 -1.37 -4.69
C ILE A 42 -0.18 -2.68 -4.24
N ARG A 43 0.11 -2.80 -2.93
CA ARG A 43 0.67 -4.01 -2.33
C ARG A 43 -0.17 -4.48 -1.15
N PRO A 44 -0.32 -5.80 -0.93
CA PRO A 44 -0.88 -6.30 0.31
C PRO A 44 0.01 -5.90 1.48
N GLN A 45 -0.58 -5.37 2.54
CA GLN A 45 0.10 -5.17 3.81
C GLN A 45 0.22 -6.52 4.50
N PHE A 46 1.43 -7.07 4.53
CA PHE A 46 1.73 -8.17 5.42
C PHE A 46 1.80 -7.60 6.85
N ARG A 47 0.88 -8.03 7.71
CA ARG A 47 1.12 -8.04 9.14
C ARG A 47 1.90 -9.32 9.40
N ALA A 48 3.23 -9.25 9.39
CA ALA A 48 3.98 -10.24 10.14
C ALA A 48 3.67 -9.93 11.60
N THR A 49 2.88 -10.76 12.27
CA THR A 49 2.88 -10.74 13.73
C THR A 49 4.23 -11.29 14.19
N MET A 50 4.74 -10.85 15.35
CA MET A 50 6.03 -11.34 15.86
C MET A 50 6.09 -12.88 15.94
N ASP A 51 4.95 -13.53 16.15
CA ASP A 51 4.80 -14.99 16.09
C ASP A 51 5.20 -15.60 14.73
N ASP A 52 4.84 -14.97 13.60
CA ASP A 52 5.16 -15.48 12.25
C ASP A 52 6.67 -15.42 11.91
N ILE A 53 7.43 -14.58 12.63
CA ILE A 53 8.88 -14.40 12.43
C ILE A 53 9.67 -15.38 13.31
N LEU A 54 9.09 -15.85 14.41
CA LEU A 54 9.74 -16.72 15.41
C LEU A 54 9.52 -18.22 15.15
N GLU A 55 8.49 -18.61 14.39
CA GLU A 55 8.25 -20.01 13.96
C GLU A 55 8.90 -20.37 12.61
N GLY A 56 9.95 -19.64 12.20
CA GLY A 56 10.77 -19.92 11.02
C GLY A 56 12.00 -20.77 11.30
#